data_AF-A0A329B5J5-F1
#
_entry.id   AF-A0A329B5J5-F1
#
_cell.length_a   1.000
_cell.length_b   1.000
_cell.length_c   1.000
_cell.angle_alpha   90.00
_cell.angle_beta   90.00
_cell.angle_gamma   90.00
#
_symmetry.space_group_name_H-M   'P 1'
#
loop_
_entity.id
_entity.type
_entity.pdbx_description
1 polymer ?
#
loop_
_entity_poly.entity_id
_entity_poly.type
_entity_poly.pdbx_seq_one_letter_code
_entity_poly.pdbx_strand_id
1 'polypeptide(L)'
;IDAGAAYESASWGAFQVMGYHWERLGYSSIDELVARMENSEGDQLDLFVRYVAADAALLSALKGRKWAAFAKGYNGPDYARNLYDAKLAQAYLKYAGTDKAAA
;
A
#
# COMPACT_ATOMS: atom_id res chain seq x y z
N ILE A 1 -23.84 12.54 11.18
CA ILE A 1 -22.62 11.93 10.61
C ILE A 1 -21.55 13.00 10.71
N ASP A 2 -20.38 12.65 11.24
CA ASP A 2 -19.20 13.52 11.25
C ASP A 2 -18.38 13.23 9.98
N ALA A 3 -18.01 14.27 9.22
CA ALA A 3 -17.36 14.09 7.92
C ALA A 3 -15.92 13.57 8.08
N GLY A 4 -15.17 14.09 9.06
CA GLY A 4 -13.81 13.65 9.34
C GLY A 4 -13.79 12.18 9.73
N ALA A 5 -14.65 11.78 10.66
CA ALA A 5 -14.79 10.38 11.07
C ALA A 5 -15.22 9.47 9.89
N ALA A 6 -16.09 9.96 9.00
CA ALA A 6 -16.48 9.21 7.81
C ALA A 6 -15.29 8.97 6.89
N TYR A 7 -14.47 10.00 6.61
CA TYR A 7 -13.28 9.87 5.77
C TYR A 7 -12.18 9.01 6.40
N GLU A 8 -11.98 9.13 7.71
CA GLU A 8 -11.04 8.29 8.47
C GLU A 8 -11.42 6.81 8.45
N SER A 9 -12.73 6.52 8.43
CA SER A 9 -13.27 5.16 8.40
C SER A 9 -13.29 4.50 7.02
N ALA A 10 -12.93 5.23 5.96
CA ALA A 10 -12.86 4.72 4.60
C ALA A 10 -11.44 4.32 4.19
N SER A 11 -11.32 3.34 3.31
CA SER A 11 -10.09 3.04 2.57
C SER A 11 -10.05 3.81 1.25
N TRP A 12 -8.87 4.30 0.87
CA TRP A 12 -8.74 5.22 -0.27
C TRP A 12 -7.87 4.69 -1.39
N GLY A 13 -8.28 5.03 -2.63
CA GLY A 13 -7.51 4.80 -3.85
C GLY A 13 -7.29 3.33 -4.21
N ALA A 14 -6.44 3.09 -5.20
CA ALA A 14 -6.13 1.77 -5.74
C ALA A 14 -5.56 0.78 -4.70
N PHE A 15 -4.86 1.30 -3.69
CA PHE A 15 -4.15 0.50 -2.69
C PHE A 15 -4.95 0.31 -1.40
N GLN A 16 -6.09 0.99 -1.25
CA GLN A 16 -7.04 0.82 -0.14
C GLN A 16 -6.40 1.02 1.25
N VAL A 17 -5.55 2.04 1.41
CA VAL A 17 -5.02 2.45 2.72
C VAL A 17 -6.10 3.21 3.50
N MET A 18 -6.27 2.92 4.79
CA MET A 18 -7.30 3.54 5.63
C MET A 18 -7.01 5.02 5.92
N GLY A 19 -8.05 5.85 5.88
CA GLY A 19 -7.97 7.30 6.06
C GLY A 19 -7.44 7.72 7.43
N TYR A 20 -7.75 6.99 8.50
CA TYR A 20 -7.25 7.29 9.86
C TYR A 20 -5.72 7.27 9.99
N HIS A 21 -4.97 6.84 8.96
CA HIS A 21 -3.52 6.93 8.93
C HIS A 21 -2.98 8.31 8.50
N TRP A 22 -3.82 9.27 8.13
CA TRP A 22 -3.39 10.57 7.57
C TRP A 22 -2.27 11.24 8.39
N GLU A 23 -2.41 11.29 9.72
CA GLU A 23 -1.43 11.93 10.62
C GLU A 23 -0.11 11.14 10.63
N ARG A 24 -0.18 9.81 10.79
CA ARG A 24 0.99 8.91 10.77
C ARG A 24 1.77 9.00 9.45
N LEU A 25 1.08 9.30 8.35
CA LEU A 25 1.66 9.37 7.00
C LEU A 25 2.08 10.80 6.62
N GLY A 26 1.97 11.75 7.54
CA GLY A 26 2.48 13.12 7.40
C GLY A 26 1.60 14.03 6.55
N TYR A 27 0.31 13.75 6.45
CA TYR A 27 -0.66 14.71 5.93
C TYR A 27 -1.07 15.67 7.06
N SER A 28 -1.44 16.90 6.70
CA SER A 28 -1.85 17.95 7.62
C SER A 28 -3.29 17.80 8.13
N SER A 29 -4.14 17.07 7.39
CA SER A 29 -5.49 16.71 7.79
C SER A 29 -6.02 15.51 6.99
N ILE A 30 -7.16 14.96 7.43
CA ILE A 30 -7.90 13.96 6.65
C ILE A 30 -8.40 14.54 5.31
N ASP A 31 -8.80 15.82 5.27
CA ASP A 31 -9.22 16.49 4.03
C ASP A 31 -8.08 16.59 3.01
N GLU A 32 -6.83 16.80 3.46
CA GLU A 32 -5.67 16.78 2.55
C GLU A 32 -5.47 15.39 1.96
N LEU A 33 -5.58 14.33 2.77
CA LEU A 33 -5.49 12.96 2.27
C LEU A 33 -6.58 12.71 1.23
N VAL A 34 -7.84 13.06 1.51
CA VAL A 34 -8.97 12.89 0.58
C VAL A 34 -8.71 13.60 -0.75
N ALA A 35 -8.33 14.89 -0.70
CA ALA A 35 -8.04 15.68 -1.89
C ALA A 35 -6.93 15.06 -2.75
N ARG A 36 -5.89 14.50 -2.12
CA ARG A 36 -4.81 13.76 -2.83
C ARG A 36 -5.34 12.49 -3.50
N MET A 37 -6.22 11.75 -2.82
CA MET A 37 -6.77 10.50 -3.34
C MET A 37 -7.70 10.72 -4.54
N GLU A 38 -8.37 11.87 -4.60
CA GLU A 38 -9.20 12.31 -5.73
C GLU A 38 -8.38 12.89 -6.89
N ASN A 39 -7.17 13.36 -6.63
CA ASN A 39 -6.35 14.06 -7.62
C ASN A 39 -5.73 13.12 -8.67
N SER A 40 -5.07 12.03 -8.26
CA SER A 40 -4.40 11.14 -9.21
C SER A 40 -4.07 9.75 -8.66
N GLU A 41 -3.93 8.76 -9.55
CA GLU A 41 -3.35 7.45 -9.18
C GLU A 41 -1.90 7.57 -8.68
N GLY A 42 -1.17 8.60 -9.11
CA GLY A 42 0.18 8.90 -8.62
C GLY A 42 0.19 9.27 -7.14
N ASP A 43 -0.77 10.09 -6.69
CA ASP A 43 -0.95 10.40 -5.27
C ASP A 43 -1.43 9.18 -4.48
N GLN A 44 -2.30 8.34 -5.07
CA GLN A 44 -2.72 7.08 -4.45
C GLN A 44 -1.53 6.12 -4.26
N LEU A 45 -0.60 6.08 -5.22
CA LEU A 45 0.66 5.34 -5.08
C LEU A 45 1.57 5.96 -4.01
N ASP A 46 1.67 7.29 -3.93
CA ASP A 46 2.43 7.96 -2.87
C ASP A 46 1.91 7.59 -1.47
N LEU A 47 0.58 7.54 -1.28
CA LEU A 47 -0.04 7.07 -0.03
C LEU A 47 0.40 5.64 0.32
N PHE A 48 0.37 4.72 -0.65
CA PHE A 48 0.85 3.35 -0.45
C PHE A 48 2.34 3.31 -0.08
N VAL A 49 3.17 4.08 -0.78
CA VAL A 49 4.62 4.16 -0.50
C VAL A 49 4.87 4.66 0.91
N ARG A 50 4.20 5.74 1.33
CA ARG A 50 4.28 6.26 2.71
C ARG A 50 3.85 5.23 3.73
N TYR A 51 2.74 4.53 3.47
CA TYR A 51 2.22 3.50 4.37
C TYR A 51 3.22 2.38 4.60
N VAL A 52 3.79 1.83 3.52
CA VAL A 52 4.83 0.80 3.59
C VAL A 52 6.10 1.33 4.26
N ALA A 53 6.53 2.56 3.95
CA ALA A 53 7.72 3.16 4.52
C ALA A 53 7.61 3.43 6.03
N ALA A 54 6.41 3.75 6.52
CA ALA A 54 6.12 3.98 7.93
C ALA A 54 6.05 2.69 8.78
N ASP A 55 6.16 1.51 8.17
CA ASP A 55 6.24 0.22 8.86
C ASP A 55 7.55 -0.49 8.48
N ALA A 56 8.48 -0.56 9.44
CA ALA A 56 9.80 -1.16 9.21
C ALA A 56 9.73 -2.66 8.85
N ALA A 57 8.73 -3.39 9.33
CA ALA A 57 8.55 -4.81 9.01
C ALA A 57 8.03 -4.97 7.58
N LEU A 58 7.05 -4.18 7.16
CA LEU A 58 6.58 -4.16 5.77
C LEU A 58 7.68 -3.73 4.80
N LEU A 59 8.38 -2.63 5.11
CA LEU A 59 9.45 -2.12 4.26
C LEU A 59 10.59 -3.13 4.09
N SER A 60 11.03 -3.77 5.19
CA SER A 60 12.09 -4.78 5.13
C SER A 60 11.63 -6.05 4.44
N ALA A 61 10.37 -6.47 4.60
CA ALA A 61 9.81 -7.60 3.88
C ALA A 61 9.75 -7.35 2.37
N LEU A 62 9.30 -6.16 1.95
CA LEU A 62 9.23 -5.80 0.53
C LEU A 62 10.62 -5.72 -0.11
N LYS A 63 11.56 -4.98 0.51
CA LYS A 63 12.96 -4.87 0.05
C LYS A 63 13.65 -6.23 0.00
N GLY A 64 13.41 -7.06 1.02
CA GLY A 64 13.95 -8.41 1.11
C GLY A 64 13.22 -9.45 0.28
N ARG A 65 12.21 -9.07 -0.52
CA ARG A 65 11.41 -9.98 -1.37
C ARG A 65 10.77 -11.13 -0.57
N LYS A 66 10.44 -10.87 0.70
CA LYS A 66 9.79 -11.83 1.59
C LYS A 66 8.28 -11.80 1.36
N TRP A 67 7.83 -12.33 0.23
CA TRP A 67 6.46 -12.16 -0.28
C TRP A 67 5.37 -12.59 0.71
N ALA A 68 5.55 -13.73 1.38
CA ALA A 68 4.61 -14.19 2.42
C ALA A 68 4.55 -13.24 3.62
N ALA A 69 5.69 -12.71 4.08
CA ALA A 69 5.74 -11.77 5.19
C ALA A 69 5.11 -10.42 4.80
N PHE A 70 5.39 -9.93 3.60
CA PHE A 70 4.78 -8.70 3.08
C PHE A 70 3.27 -8.85 2.89
N ALA A 71 2.83 -9.93 2.24
CA ALA A 71 1.41 -10.21 2.03
C ALA A 71 0.66 -10.38 3.35
N LYS A 72 1.24 -11.06 4.35
CA LYS A 72 0.64 -11.16 5.68
C LYS A 72 0.52 -9.79 6.36
N GLY A 73 1.57 -8.96 6.28
CA GLY A 73 1.57 -7.65 6.91
C GLY A 73 0.59 -6.67 6.25
N TYR A 74 0.43 -6.73 4.92
CA TYR A 74 -0.41 -5.80 4.18
C TYR A 74 -1.85 -6.28 4.04
N ASN A 75 -2.06 -7.55 3.70
CA ASN A 75 -3.39 -8.13 3.42
C ASN A 75 -3.98 -8.89 4.62
N GLY A 76 -3.25 -9.03 5.72
CA GLY A 76 -3.70 -9.69 6.95
C GLY A 76 -3.38 -11.19 7.01
N PRO A 77 -3.75 -11.88 8.12
CA PRO A 77 -3.38 -13.27 8.39
C PRO A 77 -3.92 -14.26 7.34
N ASP A 78 -5.04 -13.91 6.71
CA ASP A 78 -5.73 -14.73 5.71
C ASP A 78 -5.19 -14.55 4.28
N TYR A 79 -4.08 -13.83 4.09
CA TYR A 79 -3.53 -13.49 2.77
C TYR A 79 -3.40 -14.70 1.82
N ALA A 80 -3.04 -15.87 2.36
CA ALA A 80 -2.79 -17.08 1.59
C ALA A 80 -4.06 -17.61 0.91
N ARG A 81 -5.25 -17.35 1.47
CA ARG A 81 -6.54 -17.75 0.86
C ARG A 81 -6.75 -17.13 -0.52
N ASN A 82 -6.16 -15.96 -0.75
CA ASN A 82 -6.23 -15.21 -2.01
C ASN A 82 -4.93 -15.29 -2.83
N LEU A 83 -3.97 -16.11 -2.38
CA LEU A 83 -2.67 -16.34 -3.02
C LEU A 83 -1.84 -15.06 -3.21
N TYR A 84 -1.96 -14.08 -2.30
CA TYR A 84 -1.26 -12.80 -2.45
C TYR A 84 0.26 -12.95 -2.56
N ASP A 85 0.84 -13.81 -1.73
CA ASP A 85 2.27 -14.13 -1.74
C ASP A 85 2.74 -14.77 -3.06
N ALA A 86 2.01 -15.79 -3.54
CA ALA A 86 2.34 -16.47 -4.79
C ALA A 86 2.21 -15.53 -6.00
N LYS A 87 1.17 -14.69 -6.02
CA LYS A 87 0.97 -13.68 -7.08
C LYS A 87 2.08 -12.63 -7.09
N LEU A 88 2.49 -12.13 -5.91
CA LEU A 88 3.62 -11.19 -5.80
C LEU A 88 4.92 -11.83 -6.28
N ALA A 89 5.20 -13.08 -5.88
CA ALA A 89 6.39 -13.80 -6.31
C ALA A 89 6.44 -14.01 -7.83
N GLN A 90 5.34 -14.46 -8.43
CA GLN A 90 5.23 -14.67 -9.87
C GLN A 90 5.34 -13.36 -10.65
N ALA A 91 4.67 -12.29 -10.18
CA ALA A 91 4.77 -10.97 -10.79
C ALA A 91 6.23 -10.47 -10.75
N TYR A 92 6.90 -10.58 -9.61
CA TYR A 92 8.30 -10.19 -9.49
C TYR A 92 9.19 -10.92 -10.50
N LEU A 93 9.04 -12.24 -10.64
CA LEU A 93 9.82 -13.02 -11.62
C LEU A 93 9.53 -12.57 -13.07
N LYS A 94 8.27 -12.28 -13.40
CA LYS A 94 7.87 -11.78 -14.72
C LYS A 94 8.55 -10.46 -15.06
N TYR A 95 8.55 -9.51 -14.13
CA TYR A 95 9.06 -8.15 -14.38
C TYR A 95 10.58 -8.02 -14.16
N ALA A 96 11.18 -8.78 -13.25
CA ALA A 96 12.63 -8.80 -13.07
C ALA A 96 13.37 -9.38 -14.29
N GLY A 97 12.71 -10.23 -15.07
CA GLY A 97 13.23 -10.75 -16.34
C GLY A 97 13.19 -9.73 -17.49
N THR A 98 12.22 -8.81 -17.47
CA THR A 98 12.09 -7.77 -18.50
C THR A 98 13.11 -6.63 -18.35
N ASP A 99 13.59 -6.36 -17.13
CA ASP A 99 14.64 -5.35 -16.88
C ASP A 99 16.00 -5.73 -17.49
N LYS A 100 16.29 -7.03 -17.67
CA LYS A 100 17.53 -7.51 -18.33
C LYS A 100 17.46 -7.51 -19.85
N ALA A 101 16.26 -7.47 -20.44
CA ALA A 101 16.08 -7.50 -21.89
C ALA A 101 15.95 -6.10 -22.50
N ALA A 102 15.71 -5.08 -21.66
CA ALA A 102 15.60 -3.67 -22.06
C ALA A 102 16.85 -2.83 -21.75
N ALA A 103 17.92 -3.45 -21.22
CA ALA A 103 19.23 -2.86 -20.96
C ALA A 103 20.28 -3.47 -21.92
#